data_AF-A0AB34JVU3-F1
#
_entry.id   AF-A0AB34JVU3-F1
#
_cell.length_a   1.000
_cell.length_b   1.000
_cell.length_c   1.000
_cell.angle_alpha   90.00
_cell.angle_beta   90.00
_cell.angle_gamma   90.00
#
_symmetry.space_group_name_H-M   'P 1'
#
loop_
_entity.id
_entity.type
_entity.pdbx_description
1 polymer ?
#
loop_
_entity_poly.entity_id
_entity_poly.type
_entity_poly.pdbx_seq_one_letter_code
_entity_poly.pdbx_strand_id
1 'polypeptide(L)'
;MIRRRAASSKLELRVTAVHLIGEAKSNVSKISVELDLPGDIFYKSPAQKMKYGSAKFSPTFIQIYSLDTKKELREALIQALRTATEDDSEVILRVNDVSHKQIRPIGIATFRLEQALAIGADHNGQLPVLNTEGAEVGSVTCSINCIAALRRCIASASAFSAADEVLAKFEAWRKDHGKAYDTIEAKTAALAAFCENEKIINEHNAKGLSWTLGHNEFSDLTWDQFRESRMSRIFTNRAPKNMDRVHLASDVPLAASVDWVAKGAVTPVKNQQRCGSCWAFSTTGSVEGAYQIATGKLISLSEENLVQCDHNGDQGCSGGLMDNA
;
A
#
# COMPACT_ATOMS: atom_id res chain seq x y z
N MET A 1 9.40 -30.13 -1.51
CA MET A 1 8.62 -29.36 -0.51
C MET A 1 9.57 -28.83 0.56
N ILE A 2 10.24 -27.71 0.30
CA ILE A 2 11.12 -27.08 1.30
C ILE A 2 10.21 -26.32 2.26
N ARG A 3 9.95 -26.91 3.43
CA ARG A 3 9.30 -26.19 4.54
C ARG A 3 10.24 -25.04 4.92
N ARG A 4 10.00 -23.84 4.37
CA ARG A 4 10.56 -22.59 4.93
C ARG A 4 10.16 -22.61 6.41
N ARG A 5 11.13 -22.79 7.32
CA ARG A 5 10.90 -22.54 8.76
C ARG A 5 10.28 -21.15 8.83
N ALA A 6 9.05 -21.04 9.33
CA ALA A 6 8.45 -19.75 9.57
C ALA A 6 9.44 -18.96 10.45
N ALA A 7 10.02 -17.90 9.89
CA ALA A 7 10.93 -17.04 10.64
C ALA A 7 10.18 -16.56 11.89
N SER A 8 10.76 -16.75 13.07
CA SER A 8 10.10 -16.52 14.35
C SER A 8 9.55 -15.08 14.44
N SER A 9 8.27 -14.91 14.78
CA SER A 9 7.63 -13.63 15.12
C SER A 9 7.90 -13.22 16.58
N LYS A 10 8.86 -13.88 17.24
CA LYS A 10 9.13 -13.71 18.66
C LYS A 10 10.32 -12.79 18.87
N LEU A 11 10.13 -11.83 19.77
CA LEU A 11 11.19 -11.08 20.42
C LEU A 11 11.60 -11.84 21.69
N GLU A 12 12.82 -12.36 21.76
CA GLU A 12 13.35 -13.04 22.94
C GLU A 12 14.45 -12.21 23.59
N LEU A 13 14.27 -11.90 24.87
CA LEU A 13 15.27 -11.24 25.71
C LEU A 13 15.68 -12.16 26.83
N ARG A 14 16.97 -12.36 26.99
CA ARG A 14 17.54 -13.18 28.05
C ARG A 14 18.65 -12.42 28.74
N VAL A 15 18.55 -12.28 30.06
CA VAL A 15 19.59 -11.71 30.91
C VAL A 15 20.19 -12.85 31.71
N THR A 16 21.52 -12.97 31.74
CA THR A 16 22.23 -14.08 32.40
C THR A 16 23.12 -13.63 33.54
N ALA A 17 23.62 -12.40 33.48
CA ALA A 17 24.44 -11.84 34.55
C ALA A 17 24.32 -10.32 34.63
N VAL A 18 24.55 -9.79 35.82
CA VAL A 18 24.82 -8.37 36.05
C VAL A 18 26.11 -8.27 36.83
N HIS A 19 27.01 -7.40 36.40
CA HIS A 19 28.27 -7.12 37.05
C HIS A 19 28.26 -5.66 37.50
N LEU A 20 28.55 -5.39 38.77
CA LEU A 20 28.65 -4.03 39.30
C LEU A 20 30.11 -3.69 39.60
N ILE A 21 30.50 -2.44 39.36
CA ILE A 21 31.85 -1.91 39.60
C ILE A 21 31.80 -0.70 40.55
N GLY A 22 32.97 -0.29 41.04
CA GLY A 22 33.11 0.91 41.88
C GLY A 22 32.23 0.89 43.14
N GLU A 23 31.70 2.06 43.51
CA GLU A 23 30.87 2.24 44.71
C GLU A 23 29.55 1.45 44.66
N ALA A 24 29.03 1.19 43.45
CA ALA A 24 27.80 0.42 43.24
C ALA A 24 27.92 -1.04 43.74
N LYS A 25 29.14 -1.56 43.91
CA LYS A 25 29.38 -2.89 44.49
C LYS A 25 29.37 -2.90 46.02
N SER A 26 29.78 -1.82 46.68
CA SER A 26 30.17 -1.82 48.10
C SER A 26 29.02 -2.15 49.07
N ASN A 27 27.78 -1.82 48.70
CA ASN A 27 26.62 -1.85 49.60
C ASN A 27 25.41 -2.63 49.04
N VAL A 28 25.59 -3.38 47.96
CA VAL A 28 24.50 -4.11 47.29
C VAL A 28 24.62 -5.61 47.57
N SER A 29 23.61 -6.17 48.23
CA SER A 29 23.49 -7.61 48.53
C SER A 29 22.40 -8.32 47.71
N LYS A 30 21.45 -7.56 47.16
CA LYS A 30 20.38 -8.05 46.29
C LYS A 30 20.07 -7.06 45.18
N ILE A 31 19.85 -7.56 43.97
CA ILE A 31 19.39 -6.76 42.84
C ILE A 31 18.09 -7.29 42.25
N SER A 32 17.36 -6.45 41.53
CA SER A 32 16.37 -6.87 40.54
C SER A 32 16.64 -6.17 39.21
N VAL A 33 16.28 -6.80 38.10
CA VAL A 33 16.32 -6.18 36.78
C VAL A 33 14.90 -5.98 36.30
N GLU A 34 14.57 -4.76 35.91
CA GLU A 34 13.31 -4.42 35.26
C GLU A 34 13.57 -4.22 33.77
N LEU A 35 12.85 -4.97 32.94
CA LEU A 35 12.82 -4.82 31.50
C LEU A 35 11.66 -3.88 31.14
N ASP A 36 11.95 -2.92 30.29
CA ASP A 36 11.00 -1.98 29.71
C ASP A 36 11.15 -2.01 28.19
N LEU A 37 10.01 -2.16 27.51
CA LEU A 37 9.88 -2.32 26.07
C LEU A 37 8.88 -1.29 25.53
N PRO A 38 8.96 -0.93 24.23
CA PRO A 38 8.01 -0.02 23.61
C PRO A 38 6.55 -0.44 23.82
N GLY A 39 5.68 0.54 24.06
CA GLY A 39 4.26 0.33 24.35
C GLY A 39 3.94 0.01 25.82
N ASP A 40 4.74 0.53 26.75
CA ASP A 40 4.54 0.39 28.21
C ASP A 40 4.54 -1.07 28.69
N ILE A 41 5.38 -1.91 28.08
CA ILE A 41 5.46 -3.33 28.41
C ILE A 41 6.62 -3.55 29.38
N PHE A 42 6.25 -3.80 30.64
CA PHE A 42 7.20 -4.01 31.72
C PHE A 42 7.30 -5.48 32.13
N TYR A 43 8.51 -5.90 32.49
CA TYR A 43 8.75 -7.15 33.20
C TYR A 43 9.72 -6.91 34.35
N LYS A 44 9.39 -7.43 35.53
CA LYS A 44 10.25 -7.35 36.71
C LYS A 44 10.78 -8.72 37.08
N SER A 45 12.11 -8.85 37.11
CA SER A 45 12.75 -10.08 37.56
C SER A 45 12.55 -10.29 39.06
N PRO A 46 12.56 -11.56 39.54
CA PRO A 46 12.76 -11.84 40.95
C PRO A 46 14.07 -11.22 41.47
N ALA A 47 14.09 -10.90 42.77
CA ALA A 47 15.28 -10.37 43.42
C ALA A 47 16.38 -11.44 43.52
N GLN A 48 17.57 -11.14 43.00
CA GLN A 48 18.72 -12.02 43.00
C GLN A 48 19.73 -11.63 44.07
N LYS A 49 20.11 -12.58 44.93
CA LYS A 49 21.17 -12.38 45.93
C LYS A 49 22.56 -12.44 45.30
N MET A 50 23.46 -11.61 45.82
CA MET A 50 24.88 -11.67 45.51
C MET A 50 25.50 -12.95 46.09
N LYS A 51 26.37 -13.61 45.32
CA LYS A 51 27.24 -14.65 45.89
C LYS A 51 28.27 -13.99 46.80
N TYR A 52 28.57 -14.63 47.94
CA TYR A 52 29.54 -14.10 48.92
C TYR A 52 30.89 -13.79 48.25
N GLY A 53 31.41 -12.57 48.44
CA GLY A 53 32.68 -12.11 47.85
C GLY A 53 32.65 -11.78 46.35
N SER A 54 31.51 -11.94 45.67
CA SER A 54 31.36 -11.70 44.22
C SER A 54 30.91 -10.27 43.92
N ALA A 55 31.33 -9.71 42.78
CA ALA A 55 30.77 -8.50 42.17
C ALA A 55 29.71 -8.83 41.09
N LYS A 56 29.38 -10.12 40.93
CA LYS A 56 28.57 -10.68 39.86
C LYS A 56 27.31 -11.30 40.44
N PHE A 57 26.18 -10.88 39.87
CA PHE A 57 24.84 -11.40 40.11
C PHE A 57 24.41 -12.24 38.90
N SER A 58 23.58 -13.25 39.14
CA SER A 58 23.07 -14.15 38.08
C SER A 58 21.55 -14.24 38.15
N PRO A 59 20.81 -13.16 37.84
CA PRO A 59 19.34 -13.12 37.93
C PRO A 59 18.62 -13.94 36.85
N THR A 60 19.35 -14.81 36.14
CA THR A 60 18.99 -15.52 34.90
C THR A 60 17.48 -15.61 34.63
N PHE A 61 17.01 -14.88 33.62
CA PHE A 61 15.64 -14.94 33.16
C PHE A 61 15.55 -14.85 31.63
N ILE A 62 14.44 -15.35 31.08
CA ILE A 62 14.13 -15.31 29.65
C ILE A 62 12.70 -14.76 29.53
N GLN A 63 12.53 -13.70 28.75
CA GLN A 63 11.24 -13.19 28.33
C GLN A 63 11.08 -13.38 26.82
N ILE A 64 9.93 -13.92 26.41
CA ILE A 64 9.62 -14.20 25.01
C ILE A 64 8.27 -13.57 24.69
N TYR A 65 8.27 -12.60 23.79
CA TYR A 65 7.07 -11.92 23.34
C TYR A 65 6.77 -12.34 21.90
N SER A 66 5.60 -12.92 21.67
CA SER A 66 5.10 -13.19 20.31
C SER A 66 4.41 -11.95 19.78
N LEU A 67 4.92 -11.35 18.71
CA LEU A 67 4.28 -10.18 18.09
C LEU A 67 2.93 -10.50 17.45
N ASP A 68 2.64 -11.78 17.20
CA ASP A 68 1.33 -12.20 16.69
C ASP A 68 0.24 -12.06 17.75
N THR A 69 0.58 -12.18 19.04
CA THR A 69 -0.40 -12.13 20.15
C THR A 69 -0.28 -10.88 21.01
N LYS A 70 0.87 -10.21 21.01
CA LYS A 70 1.11 -8.94 21.72
C LYS A 70 0.91 -7.77 20.77
N LYS A 71 -0.36 -7.39 20.57
CA LYS A 71 -0.77 -6.37 19.62
C LYS A 71 -0.16 -5.00 19.95
N GLU A 72 -0.15 -4.62 21.21
CA GLU A 72 0.37 -3.34 21.69
C GLU A 72 1.86 -3.21 21.39
N LEU A 73 2.65 -4.25 21.71
CA LEU A 73 4.08 -4.31 21.36
C LEU A 73 4.29 -4.20 19.85
N ARG A 74 3.48 -4.93 19.07
CA ARG A 74 3.60 -4.95 17.60
C ARG A 74 3.31 -3.56 17.01
N GLU A 75 2.26 -2.90 17.47
CA GLU A 75 1.86 -1.57 17.01
C GLU A 75 2.88 -0.50 17.40
N ALA A 76 3.37 -0.54 18.65
CA ALA A 76 4.44 0.35 19.11
C ALA A 76 5.72 0.18 18.27
N LEU A 77 6.14 -1.06 17.99
CA LEU A 77 7.31 -1.32 17.14
C LEU A 77 7.09 -0.87 15.69
N ILE A 78 5.91 -1.09 15.10
CA ILE A 78 5.60 -0.59 13.75
C ILE A 78 5.66 0.93 13.73
N GLN A 79 5.12 1.61 14.75
CA GLN A 79 5.10 3.07 14.83
C GLN A 79 6.50 3.66 15.03
N ALA A 80 7.31 3.08 15.91
CA ALA A 80 8.70 3.49 16.13
C ALA A 80 9.50 3.39 14.82
N LEU A 81 9.37 2.26 14.12
CA LEU A 81 10.04 2.03 12.83
C LEU A 81 9.52 2.92 11.69
N ARG A 82 8.34 3.53 11.81
CA ARG A 82 7.82 4.50 10.82
C ARG A 82 8.31 5.92 11.08
N THR A 83 8.44 6.31 12.33
CA THR A 83 8.68 7.71 12.72
C THR A 83 10.15 8.07 12.83
N ALA A 84 11.05 7.08 12.90
CA ALA A 84 12.50 7.28 13.03
C ALA A 84 12.89 8.21 14.20
N THR A 85 12.06 8.27 15.24
CA THR A 85 12.40 8.98 16.47
C THR A 85 13.18 8.02 17.38
N GLU A 86 14.39 8.43 17.78
CA GLU A 86 15.39 7.55 18.39
C GLU A 86 14.93 6.88 19.71
N ASP A 87 13.97 7.49 20.42
CA ASP A 87 13.57 7.08 21.76
C ASP A 87 12.48 5.97 21.78
N ASP A 88 11.75 5.76 20.68
CA ASP A 88 10.58 4.86 20.65
C ASP A 88 10.93 3.38 20.37
N SER A 89 12.20 3.07 20.10
CA SER A 89 12.66 1.71 19.73
C SER A 89 13.62 1.07 20.73
N GLU A 90 13.72 1.63 21.93
CA GLU A 90 14.69 1.21 22.94
C GLU A 90 14.20 0.04 23.81
N VAL A 91 15.09 -0.92 24.03
CA VAL A 91 14.98 -1.93 25.09
C VAL A 91 15.77 -1.42 26.28
N ILE A 92 15.08 -1.16 27.39
CA ILE A 92 15.72 -0.63 28.61
C ILE A 92 15.74 -1.71 29.68
N LEU A 93 16.94 -1.97 30.22
CA LEU A 93 17.18 -2.85 31.36
C LEU A 93 17.57 -2.00 32.56
N ARG A 94 16.63 -1.75 33.47
CA ARG A 94 16.88 -1.01 34.72
C ARG A 94 17.39 -1.96 35.79
N VAL A 95 18.57 -1.67 36.32
CA VAL A 95 19.17 -2.44 37.43
C VAL A 95 18.87 -1.70 38.73
N ASN A 96 18.22 -2.40 39.67
CA ASN A 96 17.80 -1.83 40.95
C ASN A 96 18.45 -2.57 42.12
N ASP A 97 18.90 -1.82 43.13
CA ASP A 97 19.24 -2.34 44.45
C ASP A 97 17.95 -2.58 45.26
N VAL A 98 17.79 -3.83 45.73
CA VAL A 98 16.67 -4.28 46.56
C VAL A 98 17.17 -4.96 47.84
N SER A 99 18.36 -4.57 48.29
CA SER A 99 18.99 -5.05 49.53
C SER A 99 18.21 -4.64 50.78
N HIS A 100 17.53 -3.49 50.72
CA HIS A 100 16.75 -2.92 51.81
C HIS A 100 15.25 -2.90 51.46
N LYS A 101 14.42 -2.36 52.36
CA LYS A 101 12.97 -2.28 52.15
C LYS A 101 12.54 -1.39 50.97
N GLN A 102 13.43 -0.50 50.51
CA GLN A 102 13.18 0.40 49.38
C GLN A 102 13.97 -0.03 48.14
N ILE A 103 13.35 0.15 46.97
CA ILE A 103 13.98 -0.06 45.66
C ILE A 103 14.79 1.19 45.32
N ARG A 104 16.08 1.04 45.06
CA ARG A 104 16.96 2.15 44.67
C ARG A 104 17.52 1.89 43.26
N PRO A 105 17.31 2.80 42.29
CA PRO A 105 17.92 2.66 40.96
C PRO A 105 19.44 2.70 41.03
N ILE A 106 20.11 1.74 40.39
CA ILE A 106 21.57 1.74 40.23
C ILE A 106 21.93 2.38 38.89
N GLY A 107 21.25 1.97 37.83
CA GLY A 107 21.48 2.47 36.49
C GLY A 107 20.68 1.72 35.44
N ILE A 108 20.85 2.11 34.19
CA ILE A 108 20.14 1.54 33.04
C ILE A 108 21.12 1.05 31.99
N ALA A 109 20.80 -0.08 31.36
CA ALA A 109 21.44 -0.52 30.13
C ALA A 109 20.42 -0.45 29.00
N THR A 110 20.79 0.18 27.89
CA THR A 110 19.89 0.44 26.77
C THR A 110 20.37 -0.30 25.52
N PHE A 111 19.44 -0.87 24.76
CA PHE A 111 19.70 -1.43 23.44
C PHE A 111 18.70 -0.92 22.41
N ARG A 112 19.18 -0.31 21.32
CA ARG A 112 18.32 0.22 20.26
C ARG A 112 18.00 -0.87 19.25
N LEU A 113 16.72 -1.14 19.03
CA LEU A 113 16.28 -2.18 18.08
C LEU A 113 16.64 -1.82 16.62
N GLU A 114 16.70 -0.53 16.29
CA GLU A 114 17.17 -0.04 14.99
C GLU A 114 18.65 -0.39 14.72
N GLN A 115 19.49 -0.45 15.75
CA GLN A 115 20.88 -0.85 15.61
C GLN A 115 21.00 -2.33 15.19
N ALA A 116 20.17 -3.20 15.75
CA ALA A 116 20.09 -4.60 15.30
C ALA A 116 19.70 -4.69 13.82
N LEU A 117 18.75 -3.86 13.37
CA LEU A 117 18.33 -3.80 11.97
C LEU A 117 19.44 -3.32 11.04
N ALA A 118 20.13 -2.24 11.41
CA ALA A 118 21.23 -1.66 10.63
C ALA A 118 22.40 -2.64 10.46
N ILE A 119 22.75 -3.36 11.53
CA ILE A 119 23.81 -4.38 11.51
C ILE A 119 23.30 -5.69 10.87
N GLY A 120 21.99 -5.93 10.90
CA GLY A 120 21.38 -7.15 10.40
C GLY A 120 21.56 -8.37 11.30
N ALA A 121 21.84 -8.17 12.60
CA ALA A 121 22.17 -9.22 13.55
C ALA A 121 21.51 -9.01 14.92
N ASP A 122 21.25 -10.12 15.63
CA ASP A 122 20.81 -10.13 17.02
C ASP A 122 21.94 -9.72 17.97
N HIS A 123 21.59 -9.21 19.16
CA HIS A 123 22.60 -8.86 20.17
C HIS A 123 22.91 -10.05 21.08
N ASN A 124 24.20 -10.32 21.32
CA ASN A 124 24.65 -11.27 22.32
C ASN A 124 25.97 -10.76 22.93
N GLY A 125 25.92 -10.28 24.16
CA GLY A 125 27.09 -9.66 24.78
C GLY A 125 26.78 -8.92 26.07
N GLN A 126 27.63 -7.95 26.37
CA GLN A 126 27.49 -7.07 27.52
C GLN A 126 26.99 -5.70 27.07
N LEU A 127 26.02 -5.15 27.81
CA LEU A 127 25.59 -3.76 27.71
C LEU A 127 26.07 -3.01 28.96
N PRO A 128 26.65 -1.81 28.81
CA PRO A 128 27.05 -1.00 29.96
C PRO A 128 25.82 -0.54 30.74
N VAL A 129 25.93 -0.51 32.07
CA VAL A 129 24.93 0.06 32.98
C VAL A 129 25.40 1.45 33.34
N LEU A 130 24.64 2.47 32.96
CA LEU A 130 24.95 3.87 33.21
C LEU A 130 24.05 4.41 34.33
N ASN A 131 24.62 5.19 35.25
CA ASN A 131 23.85 5.91 36.27
C ASN A 131 23.18 7.17 35.68
N THR A 132 22.51 7.95 36.52
CA THR A 132 21.83 9.20 36.13
C THR A 132 22.78 10.30 35.63
N GLU A 133 24.07 10.19 35.94
CA GLU A 133 25.12 11.12 35.49
C GLU A 133 25.83 10.63 34.21
N GLY A 134 25.42 9.48 33.67
CA GLY A 134 26.03 8.86 32.49
C GLY A 134 27.33 8.08 32.79
N ALA A 135 27.71 7.91 34.05
CA ALA A 135 28.89 7.14 34.42
C ALA A 135 28.59 5.63 34.43
N GLU A 136 29.52 4.83 33.92
CA GLU A 136 29.42 3.37 33.93
C GLU A 136 29.58 2.83 35.36
N VAL A 137 28.54 2.16 35.85
CA VAL A 137 28.47 1.55 37.19
C VAL A 137 28.42 0.02 37.14
N GLY A 138 28.41 -0.55 35.94
CA GLY A 138 28.41 -1.99 35.74
C GLY A 138 28.11 -2.41 34.30
N SER A 139 27.81 -3.69 34.12
CA SER A 139 27.34 -4.24 32.84
C SER A 139 26.30 -5.34 33.03
N VAL A 140 25.40 -5.48 32.06
CA VAL A 140 24.44 -6.58 31.97
C VAL A 140 24.85 -7.50 30.82
N THR A 141 24.99 -8.80 31.10
CA THR A 141 25.19 -9.81 30.06
C THR A 141 23.85 -10.34 29.58
N CYS A 142 23.50 -10.07 28.32
CA CYS A 142 22.21 -10.42 27.73
C CYS A 142 22.30 -10.89 26.27
N SER A 143 21.26 -11.61 25.84
CA SER A 143 21.00 -11.88 24.43
C SER A 143 19.61 -11.34 24.06
N ILE A 144 19.53 -10.60 22.95
CA ILE A 144 18.30 -9.99 22.41
C ILE A 144 18.12 -10.50 20.98
N ASN A 145 17.27 -11.52 20.83
CA ASN A 145 16.92 -12.09 19.53
C ASN A 145 15.68 -11.36 19.00
N CYS A 146 15.87 -10.49 18.00
CA CYS A 146 14.85 -9.55 17.53
C CYS A 146 14.78 -9.42 16.00
N ILE A 147 15.83 -9.80 15.25
CA ILE A 147 15.94 -9.41 13.83
C ILE A 147 14.82 -9.97 12.96
N ALA A 148 14.40 -11.21 13.20
CA ALA A 148 13.33 -11.85 12.45
C ALA A 148 11.96 -11.18 12.72
N ALA A 149 11.72 -10.77 13.97
CA ALA A 149 10.50 -10.10 14.38
C ALA A 149 10.44 -8.68 13.81
N LEU A 150 11.54 -7.92 13.91
CA LEU A 150 11.64 -6.55 13.39
C LEU A 150 11.47 -6.49 11.87
N ARG A 151 12.07 -7.41 11.12
CA ARG A 151 11.88 -7.49 9.64
C ARG A 151 10.42 -7.66 9.23
N ARG A 152 9.60 -8.37 10.02
CA ARG A 152 8.16 -8.49 9.77
C ARG A 152 7.41 -7.19 10.06
N CYS A 153 7.79 -6.46 11.11
CA CYS A 153 7.20 -5.15 11.41
C CYS A 153 7.51 -4.15 10.29
N ILE A 154 8.73 -4.12 9.76
CA ILE A 154 9.08 -3.27 8.61
C ILE A 154 8.23 -3.61 7.39
N ALA A 155 8.13 -4.89 7.02
CA ALA A 155 7.29 -5.30 5.89
C ALA A 155 5.82 -4.87 6.05
N SER A 156 5.30 -4.96 7.27
CA SER A 156 3.94 -4.50 7.61
C SER A 156 3.82 -2.97 7.52
N ALA A 157 4.82 -2.24 8.02
CA ALA A 157 4.87 -0.78 7.95
C ALA A 157 4.91 -0.26 6.50
N SER A 158 5.75 -0.88 5.66
CA SER A 158 5.85 -0.54 4.24
C SER A 158 4.55 -0.84 3.49
N ALA A 159 3.91 -1.98 3.78
CA ALA A 159 2.61 -2.31 3.19
C ALA A 159 1.52 -1.30 3.60
N PHE A 160 1.54 -0.83 4.86
CA PHE A 160 0.62 0.20 5.33
C PHE A 160 0.85 1.53 4.62
N SER A 161 2.11 1.96 4.47
CA SER A 161 2.42 3.21 3.76
C SER A 161 2.00 3.19 2.29
N ALA A 162 2.16 2.05 1.61
CA ALA A 162 1.70 1.91 0.23
C ALA A 162 0.17 1.96 0.15
N ALA A 163 -0.55 1.34 1.10
CA ALA A 163 -2.01 1.39 1.16
C ALA A 163 -2.53 2.82 1.40
N ASP A 164 -1.87 3.59 2.28
CA ASP A 164 -2.18 5.00 2.53
C ASP A 164 -2.03 5.85 1.26
N GLU A 165 -0.96 5.62 0.48
CA GLU A 165 -0.70 6.34 -0.78
C GLU A 165 -1.79 6.07 -1.82
N VAL A 166 -2.16 4.80 -2.03
CA VAL A 166 -3.20 4.39 -2.97
C VAL A 166 -4.56 4.97 -2.56
N LEU A 167 -4.87 4.97 -1.26
CA LEU A 167 -6.10 5.56 -0.74
C LEU A 167 -6.15 7.08 -1.01
N ALA A 168 -5.04 7.79 -0.82
CA ALA A 168 -4.95 9.21 -1.13
C ALA A 168 -5.17 9.48 -2.63
N LYS A 169 -4.59 8.66 -3.52
CA LYS A 169 -4.83 8.73 -4.97
C LYS A 169 -6.30 8.50 -5.32
N PHE A 170 -6.95 7.50 -4.71
CA PHE A 170 -8.36 7.22 -4.93
C PHE A 170 -9.25 8.41 -4.54
N GLU A 171 -9.03 9.02 -3.37
CA GLU A 171 -9.84 10.17 -2.94
C GLU A 171 -9.65 11.40 -3.84
N ALA A 172 -8.41 11.64 -4.28
CA ALA A 172 -8.12 12.71 -5.24
C ALA A 172 -8.81 12.46 -6.59
N TRP A 173 -8.66 11.24 -7.13
CA TRP A 173 -9.30 10.82 -8.38
C TRP A 173 -10.82 10.92 -8.31
N ARG A 174 -11.42 10.43 -7.22
CA ARG A 174 -12.86 10.46 -6.99
C ARG A 174 -13.40 11.89 -7.02
N LYS A 175 -12.68 12.82 -6.39
CA LYS A 175 -13.04 14.25 -6.39
C LYS A 175 -12.94 14.86 -7.78
N ASP A 176 -11.84 14.58 -8.49
CA ASP A 176 -11.59 15.10 -9.85
C ASP A 176 -12.65 14.62 -10.86
N HIS A 177 -13.07 13.36 -10.74
CA HIS A 177 -14.06 12.74 -11.61
C HIS A 177 -15.52 12.88 -11.10
N GLY A 178 -15.75 13.66 -10.03
CA GLY A 178 -17.09 13.90 -9.49
C GLY A 178 -17.82 12.63 -9.00
N LYS A 179 -17.07 11.62 -8.56
CA LYS A 179 -17.59 10.30 -8.16
C LYS A 179 -18.17 10.34 -6.74
N ALA A 180 -19.39 9.85 -6.58
CA ALA A 180 -20.07 9.72 -5.30
C ALA A 180 -20.61 8.30 -5.13
N TYR A 181 -20.63 7.82 -3.89
CA TYR A 181 -21.08 6.47 -3.54
C TYR A 181 -22.07 6.57 -2.38
N ASP A 182 -23.24 5.96 -2.54
CA ASP A 182 -24.34 6.07 -1.56
C ASP A 182 -24.09 5.24 -0.30
N THR A 183 -23.24 4.21 -0.39
CA THR A 183 -22.95 3.29 0.72
C THR A 183 -21.44 3.08 0.91
N ILE A 184 -21.06 2.67 2.12
CA ILE A 184 -19.67 2.31 2.45
C ILE A 184 -19.25 1.10 1.63
N GLU A 185 -20.14 0.14 1.42
CA GLU A 185 -19.89 -1.06 0.61
C GLU A 185 -19.59 -0.69 -0.84
N ALA A 186 -20.36 0.22 -1.43
CA ALA A 186 -20.13 0.70 -2.80
C ALA A 186 -18.80 1.43 -2.92
N LYS A 187 -18.48 2.31 -1.96
CA LYS A 187 -17.17 2.99 -1.91
C LYS A 187 -16.01 2.00 -1.74
N THR A 188 -16.19 0.98 -0.91
CA THR A 188 -15.17 -0.04 -0.65
C THR A 188 -14.94 -0.90 -1.90
N ALA A 189 -16.00 -1.30 -2.60
CA ALA A 189 -15.90 -2.02 -3.86
C ALA A 189 -15.21 -1.18 -4.96
N ALA A 190 -15.56 0.11 -5.05
CA ALA A 190 -14.91 1.06 -5.95
C ALA A 190 -13.41 1.24 -5.66
N LEU A 191 -13.04 1.39 -4.38
CA LEU A 191 -11.63 1.45 -3.97
C LEU A 191 -10.90 0.15 -4.32
N ALA A 192 -11.53 -1.01 -4.11
CA ALA A 192 -10.93 -2.31 -4.47
C ALA A 192 -10.67 -2.43 -5.97
N ALA A 193 -11.62 -2.00 -6.82
CA ALA A 193 -11.42 -1.93 -8.27
C ALA A 193 -10.33 -0.93 -8.65
N PHE A 194 -10.28 0.23 -8.00
CA PHE A 194 -9.24 1.23 -8.20
C PHE A 194 -7.84 0.71 -7.88
N CYS A 195 -7.66 0.04 -6.74
CA CYS A 195 -6.41 -0.59 -6.37
C CYS A 195 -5.95 -1.63 -7.39
N GLU A 196 -6.88 -2.40 -7.95
CA GLU A 196 -6.54 -3.39 -8.98
C GLU A 196 -6.16 -2.72 -10.30
N ASN A 197 -6.88 -1.67 -10.70
CA ASN A 197 -6.55 -0.87 -11.87
C ASN A 197 -5.20 -0.14 -11.71
N GLU A 198 -4.84 0.32 -10.51
CA GLU A 198 -3.51 0.91 -10.24
C GLU A 198 -2.39 -0.11 -10.47
N LYS A 199 -2.57 -1.37 -10.06
CA LYS A 199 -1.60 -2.43 -10.37
C LYS A 199 -1.49 -2.66 -11.87
N ILE A 200 -2.62 -2.76 -12.58
CA ILE A 200 -2.65 -2.94 -14.04
C ILE A 200 -1.91 -1.79 -14.73
N ILE A 201 -2.15 -0.54 -14.31
CA ILE A 201 -1.49 0.65 -14.83
C ILE A 201 0.02 0.57 -14.61
N ASN A 202 0.46 0.28 -13.38
CA ASN A 202 1.88 0.21 -13.03
C ASN A 202 2.61 -0.92 -13.79
N GLU A 203 2.00 -2.11 -13.85
CA GLU A 203 2.54 -3.25 -14.58
C GLU A 203 2.62 -3.01 -16.09
N HIS A 204 1.63 -2.33 -16.66
CA HIS A 204 1.62 -1.98 -18.09
C HIS A 204 2.69 -0.92 -18.40
N ASN A 205 2.73 0.16 -17.63
CA ASN A 205 3.65 1.27 -17.86
C ASN A 205 5.12 0.87 -17.65
N ALA A 206 5.39 -0.14 -16.80
CA ALA A 206 6.73 -0.71 -16.64
C ALA A 206 7.27 -1.43 -17.89
N LYS A 207 6.42 -1.78 -18.87
CA LYS A 207 6.83 -2.47 -20.10
C LYS A 207 7.52 -1.56 -21.12
N GLY A 208 7.45 -0.23 -20.95
CA GLY A 208 8.08 0.72 -21.89
C GLY A 208 7.48 0.67 -23.30
N LEU A 209 6.18 0.41 -23.42
CA LEU A 209 5.47 0.38 -24.70
C LEU A 209 5.28 1.79 -25.27
N SER A 210 4.88 1.89 -26.55
CA SER A 210 4.59 3.17 -27.22
C SER A 210 3.38 3.91 -26.64
N TRP A 211 2.67 3.32 -25.68
CA TRP A 211 1.51 3.90 -25.02
C TRP A 211 1.45 3.46 -23.55
N THR A 212 0.87 4.33 -22.74
CA THR A 212 0.72 4.16 -21.29
C THR A 212 -0.74 4.14 -20.89
N LEU A 213 -1.03 3.48 -19.77
CA LEU A 213 -2.29 3.60 -19.06
C LEU A 213 -2.21 4.71 -18.01
N GLY A 214 -3.38 5.24 -17.64
CA GLY A 214 -3.54 6.17 -16.54
C GLY A 214 -4.94 6.05 -15.96
N HIS A 215 -5.12 6.55 -14.74
CA HIS A 215 -6.45 6.61 -14.14
C HIS A 215 -7.36 7.55 -14.95
N ASN A 216 -8.56 7.07 -15.26
CA ASN A 216 -9.59 7.76 -16.04
C ASN A 216 -10.97 7.51 -15.42
N GLU A 217 -12.05 7.93 -16.10
CA GLU A 217 -13.45 7.82 -15.62
C GLU A 217 -13.86 6.40 -15.16
N PHE A 218 -13.18 5.36 -15.63
CA PHE A 218 -13.54 3.96 -15.37
C PHE A 218 -12.65 3.28 -14.32
N SER A 219 -11.79 4.03 -13.62
CA SER A 219 -10.84 3.45 -12.67
C SER A 219 -11.50 2.81 -11.45
N ASP A 220 -12.77 3.08 -11.16
CA ASP A 220 -13.54 2.43 -10.09
C ASP A 220 -14.35 1.21 -10.54
N LEU A 221 -14.17 0.74 -11.76
CA LEU A 221 -14.87 -0.42 -12.31
C LEU A 221 -13.92 -1.60 -12.49
N THR A 222 -14.42 -2.81 -12.20
CA THR A 222 -13.79 -4.04 -12.70
C THR A 222 -14.02 -4.19 -14.20
N TRP A 223 -13.24 -5.05 -14.85
CA TRP A 223 -13.43 -5.36 -16.27
C TRP A 223 -14.86 -5.83 -16.57
N ASP A 224 -15.44 -6.69 -15.73
CA ASP A 224 -16.80 -7.20 -15.94
C ASP A 224 -17.85 -6.09 -15.81
N GLN A 225 -17.71 -5.21 -14.83
CA GLN A 225 -18.58 -4.05 -14.66
C GLN A 225 -18.46 -3.06 -15.82
N PHE A 226 -17.23 -2.80 -16.29
CA PHE A 226 -16.99 -1.98 -17.47
C PHE A 226 -17.64 -2.59 -18.71
N ARG A 227 -17.40 -3.88 -18.96
CA ARG A 227 -17.95 -4.61 -20.10
C ARG A 227 -19.46 -4.58 -20.11
N GLU A 228 -20.11 -4.86 -18.98
CA GLU A 228 -21.56 -4.88 -18.87
C GLU A 228 -22.18 -3.48 -19.05
N SER A 229 -21.50 -2.44 -18.57
CA SER A 229 -22.08 -1.10 -18.51
C SER A 229 -21.62 -0.13 -19.60
N ARG A 230 -20.63 -0.46 -20.43
CA ARG A 230 -20.10 0.43 -21.49
C ARG A 230 -19.96 -0.22 -22.86
N MET A 231 -19.96 -1.55 -22.95
CA MET A 231 -19.83 -2.24 -24.23
C MET A 231 -21.19 -2.70 -24.76
N SER A 232 -21.39 -2.60 -26.07
CA SER A 232 -22.57 -3.16 -26.74
C SER A 232 -22.34 -4.61 -27.17
N ARG A 233 -23.42 -5.32 -27.51
CA ARG A 233 -23.30 -6.58 -28.24
C ARG A 233 -22.64 -6.34 -29.60
N ILE A 234 -21.84 -7.30 -30.03
CA ILE A 234 -21.26 -7.29 -31.38
C ILE A 234 -22.30 -7.86 -32.33
N PHE A 235 -22.77 -7.03 -33.26
CA PHE A 235 -23.62 -7.46 -34.36
C PHE A 235 -22.72 -7.93 -35.51
N THR A 236 -22.90 -9.18 -35.95
CA THR A 236 -22.07 -9.80 -37.01
C THR A 236 -22.82 -9.99 -38.33
N ASN A 237 -24.12 -9.69 -38.35
CA ASN A 237 -24.96 -9.76 -39.54
C ASN A 237 -24.64 -8.59 -40.48
N ARG A 238 -23.60 -8.75 -41.30
CA ARG A 238 -23.26 -7.79 -42.34
C ARG A 238 -24.38 -7.72 -43.37
N ALA A 239 -24.90 -6.51 -43.62
CA ALA A 239 -25.62 -6.26 -44.86
C ALA A 239 -24.73 -6.69 -46.06
N PRO A 240 -25.31 -7.20 -47.16
CA PRO A 240 -24.52 -7.46 -48.36
C PRO A 240 -23.82 -6.16 -48.74
N LYS A 241 -22.49 -6.19 -48.78
CA LYS A 241 -21.69 -5.04 -49.18
C LYS A 241 -22.18 -4.60 -50.56
N ASN A 242 -22.76 -3.40 -50.66
CA ASN A 242 -22.86 -2.72 -51.94
C ASN A 242 -21.44 -2.29 -52.33
N MET A 243 -20.63 -3.27 -52.78
CA MET A 243 -19.24 -3.08 -53.20
C MET A 243 -19.11 -2.10 -54.37
N ASP A 244 -20.20 -1.83 -55.08
CA ASP A 244 -20.25 -0.96 -56.25
C ASP A 244 -20.09 0.54 -55.94
N ARG A 245 -19.92 0.94 -54.67
CA ARG A 245 -19.74 2.34 -54.24
C ARG A 245 -18.30 2.71 -53.84
N VAL A 246 -17.34 1.78 -53.93
CA VAL A 246 -15.94 2.12 -53.64
C VAL A 246 -15.28 2.69 -54.88
N HIS A 247 -15.21 4.02 -54.96
CA HIS A 247 -14.36 4.70 -55.95
C HIS A 247 -12.90 4.65 -55.48
N LEU A 248 -12.19 3.57 -55.79
CA LEU A 248 -10.73 3.54 -55.70
C LEU A 248 -10.17 4.36 -56.85
N ALA A 249 -9.98 5.66 -56.66
CA ALA A 249 -9.20 6.47 -57.59
C ALA A 249 -7.72 6.09 -57.41
N SER A 250 -7.19 5.33 -58.37
CA SER A 250 -5.86 4.69 -58.28
C SER A 250 -4.68 5.67 -58.25
N ASP A 251 -4.88 6.92 -58.70
CA ASP A 251 -3.77 7.83 -59.06
C ASP A 251 -3.81 9.19 -58.33
N VAL A 252 -4.48 9.29 -57.18
CA VAL A 252 -4.54 10.54 -56.40
C VAL A 252 -3.43 10.56 -55.34
N PRO A 253 -2.51 11.55 -55.33
CA PRO A 253 -1.54 11.71 -54.26
C PRO A 253 -2.25 11.88 -52.91
N LEU A 254 -1.98 10.97 -51.97
CA LEU A 254 -2.56 11.02 -50.63
C LEU A 254 -1.75 11.98 -49.74
N ALA A 255 -2.45 12.66 -48.84
CA ALA A 255 -1.80 13.47 -47.82
C ALA A 255 -1.03 12.58 -46.83
N ALA A 256 0.14 13.05 -46.37
CA ALA A 256 0.95 12.33 -45.38
C ALA A 256 0.25 12.21 -44.01
N SER A 257 -0.66 13.13 -43.69
CA SER A 257 -1.53 13.07 -42.51
C SER A 257 -2.83 13.83 -42.77
N VAL A 258 -3.90 13.43 -42.09
CA VAL A 258 -5.20 14.11 -42.14
C VAL A 258 -5.76 14.22 -40.73
N ASP A 259 -6.13 15.44 -40.34
CA ASP A 259 -6.88 15.72 -39.12
C ASP A 259 -8.17 16.47 -39.50
N TRP A 260 -9.31 15.81 -39.32
CA TRP A 260 -10.62 16.40 -39.60
C TRP A 260 -11.09 17.35 -38.50
N VAL A 261 -10.55 17.24 -37.27
CA VAL A 261 -10.82 18.18 -36.18
C VAL A 261 -10.21 19.53 -36.53
N ALA A 262 -8.93 19.56 -36.93
CA ALA A 262 -8.26 20.78 -37.39
C ALA A 262 -8.93 21.42 -38.61
N LYS A 263 -9.61 20.61 -39.44
CA LYS A 263 -10.41 21.08 -40.59
C LYS A 263 -11.83 21.53 -40.21
N GLY A 264 -12.21 21.46 -38.94
CA GLY A 264 -13.52 21.89 -38.45
C GLY A 264 -14.66 20.94 -38.82
N ALA A 265 -14.37 19.68 -39.15
CA ALA A 265 -15.34 18.68 -39.60
C ALA A 265 -15.71 17.65 -38.51
N VAL A 266 -15.45 17.95 -37.24
CA VAL A 266 -15.72 17.05 -36.12
C VAL A 266 -16.34 17.85 -34.97
N THR A 267 -17.46 17.36 -34.43
CA THR A 267 -18.13 17.95 -33.27
C THR A 267 -17.35 17.66 -31.97
N PRO A 268 -17.62 18.37 -30.86
CA PRO A 268 -17.04 18.03 -29.56
C PRO A 268 -17.32 16.57 -29.17
N VAL A 269 -16.39 15.95 -28.44
CA VAL A 269 -16.53 14.56 -27.98
C VAL A 269 -17.80 14.41 -27.14
N LYS A 270 -18.59 13.37 -27.45
CA LYS A 270 -19.87 13.06 -26.80
C LYS A 270 -19.73 11.81 -25.92
N ASN A 271 -20.73 11.53 -25.07
CA ASN A 271 -20.70 10.41 -24.12
C ASN A 271 -21.99 9.56 -24.21
N GLN A 272 -21.85 8.29 -24.63
CA GLN A 272 -22.96 7.33 -24.77
C GLN A 272 -23.51 6.80 -23.42
N GLN A 273 -22.83 7.12 -22.31
CA GLN A 273 -23.17 6.66 -20.97
C GLN A 273 -23.24 5.13 -20.89
N ARG A 274 -24.35 4.59 -20.35
CA ARG A 274 -24.56 3.15 -20.18
C ARG A 274 -25.34 2.49 -21.32
N CYS A 275 -25.68 3.25 -22.36
CA CYS A 275 -26.42 2.76 -23.50
C CYS A 275 -25.42 2.18 -24.51
N GLY A 276 -25.68 0.98 -25.05
CA GLY A 276 -24.90 0.36 -26.12
C GLY A 276 -25.14 1.02 -27.49
N SER A 277 -25.20 2.35 -27.55
CA SER A 277 -25.56 3.16 -28.73
C SER A 277 -24.35 3.63 -29.54
N CYS A 278 -23.16 3.08 -29.32
CA CYS A 278 -21.94 3.47 -30.04
C CYS A 278 -22.10 3.46 -31.57
N TRP A 279 -22.95 2.60 -32.11
CA TRP A 279 -23.32 2.55 -33.53
C TRP A 279 -23.95 3.88 -34.00
N ALA A 280 -24.91 4.43 -33.25
CA ALA A 280 -25.56 5.70 -33.56
C ALA A 280 -24.58 6.89 -33.46
N PHE A 281 -23.70 6.89 -32.46
CA PHE A 281 -22.64 7.90 -32.33
C PHE A 281 -21.63 7.85 -33.48
N SER A 282 -21.27 6.64 -33.92
CA SER A 282 -20.36 6.43 -35.06
C SER A 282 -20.97 6.91 -36.38
N THR A 283 -22.25 6.59 -36.62
CA THR A 283 -22.98 7.03 -37.82
C THR A 283 -23.14 8.54 -37.85
N THR A 284 -23.68 9.14 -36.79
CA THR A 284 -23.87 10.59 -36.71
C THR A 284 -22.55 11.34 -36.87
N GLY A 285 -21.47 10.96 -36.16
CA GLY A 285 -20.18 11.62 -36.30
C GLY A 285 -19.62 11.59 -37.73
N SER A 286 -19.81 10.48 -38.45
CA SER A 286 -19.41 10.36 -39.86
C SER A 286 -20.25 11.26 -40.77
N VAL A 287 -21.57 11.31 -40.57
CA VAL A 287 -22.50 12.13 -41.36
C VAL A 287 -22.31 13.62 -41.09
N GLU A 288 -22.07 14.01 -39.83
CA GLU A 288 -21.75 15.39 -39.43
C GLU A 288 -20.52 15.91 -40.18
N GLY A 289 -19.43 15.10 -40.21
CA GLY A 289 -18.22 15.47 -40.93
C GLY A 289 -18.41 15.54 -42.45
N ALA A 290 -19.09 14.56 -43.04
CA ALA A 290 -19.42 14.59 -44.46
C ALA A 290 -20.28 15.80 -44.85
N TYR A 291 -21.26 16.14 -44.01
CA TYR A 291 -22.10 17.32 -44.19
C TYR A 291 -21.30 18.61 -44.10
N GLN A 292 -20.36 18.71 -43.16
CA GLN A 292 -19.46 19.86 -43.07
C GLN A 292 -18.61 20.01 -44.33
N ILE A 293 -18.04 18.92 -44.85
CA ILE A 293 -17.21 18.95 -46.05
C ILE A 293 -18.02 19.41 -47.27
N ALA A 294 -19.26 18.93 -47.39
CA ALA A 294 -20.12 19.24 -48.53
C ALA A 294 -20.69 20.67 -48.49
N THR A 295 -20.97 21.20 -47.29
CA THR A 295 -21.75 22.44 -47.13
C THR A 295 -20.99 23.59 -46.48
N GLY A 296 -19.83 23.31 -45.88
CA GLY A 296 -19.08 24.22 -45.03
C GLY A 296 -19.68 24.43 -43.63
N LYS A 297 -20.77 23.75 -43.28
CA LYS A 297 -21.47 23.92 -41.99
C LYS A 297 -21.32 22.70 -41.10
N LEU A 298 -20.77 22.87 -39.91
CA LEU A 298 -20.76 21.83 -38.88
C LEU A 298 -22.07 21.89 -38.08
N ILE A 299 -22.78 20.78 -38.02
CA ILE A 299 -24.01 20.64 -37.23
C ILE A 299 -23.86 19.44 -36.30
N SER A 300 -24.52 19.49 -35.14
CA SER A 300 -24.65 18.31 -34.26
C SER A 300 -25.97 17.63 -34.57
N LEU A 301 -25.92 16.38 -35.03
CA LEU A 301 -27.07 15.52 -35.30
C LEU A 301 -27.50 14.79 -34.01
N SER A 302 -28.73 14.25 -34.03
CA SER A 302 -29.33 13.54 -32.91
C SER A 302 -29.05 12.04 -32.98
N GLU A 303 -28.20 11.53 -32.09
CA GLU A 303 -28.01 10.09 -31.91
C GLU A 303 -29.30 9.42 -31.42
N GLU A 304 -30.06 10.11 -30.58
CA GLU A 304 -31.31 9.60 -30.00
C GLU A 304 -32.36 9.30 -31.08
N ASN A 305 -32.37 10.05 -32.18
CA ASN A 305 -33.26 9.77 -33.31
C ASN A 305 -32.97 8.38 -33.90
N LEU A 306 -31.69 8.01 -34.06
CA LEU A 306 -31.31 6.68 -34.53
C LEU A 306 -31.69 5.62 -33.50
N VAL A 307 -31.34 5.85 -32.22
CA VAL A 307 -31.65 4.93 -31.12
C VAL A 307 -33.14 4.62 -31.02
N GLN A 308 -34.01 5.60 -31.27
CA GLN A 308 -35.46 5.47 -31.14
C GLN A 308 -36.18 5.01 -32.41
N CYS A 309 -35.64 5.27 -33.60
CA CYS A 309 -36.37 5.08 -34.84
C CYS A 309 -35.79 4.00 -35.76
N ASP A 310 -34.50 3.66 -35.64
CA ASP A 310 -33.94 2.56 -36.41
C ASP A 310 -34.24 1.23 -35.72
N HIS A 311 -35.21 0.52 -36.31
CA HIS A 311 -35.64 -0.81 -35.90
C HIS A 311 -35.33 -1.87 -36.95
N ASN A 312 -34.60 -1.51 -38.02
CA ASN A 312 -34.36 -2.39 -39.16
C ASN A 312 -33.05 -3.19 -38.97
N GLY A 313 -32.97 -3.94 -37.87
CA GLY A 313 -31.80 -4.75 -37.50
C GLY A 313 -31.08 -4.24 -36.26
N ASP A 314 -31.27 -2.96 -35.92
CA ASP A 314 -30.68 -2.32 -34.75
C ASP A 314 -31.64 -2.32 -33.56
N GLN A 315 -31.10 -2.27 -32.35
CA GLN A 315 -31.82 -2.58 -31.11
C GLN A 315 -31.61 -1.50 -30.03
N GLY A 316 -31.49 -0.24 -30.46
CA GLY A 316 -31.28 0.89 -29.55
C GLY A 316 -30.06 0.69 -28.64
N CYS A 317 -30.27 0.73 -27.32
CA CYS A 317 -29.20 0.51 -26.34
C CYS A 317 -28.66 -0.93 -26.27
N SER A 318 -29.31 -1.90 -26.91
CA SER A 318 -28.79 -3.27 -26.98
C SER A 318 -27.76 -3.47 -28.09
N GLY A 319 -27.49 -2.42 -28.88
CA GLY A 319 -26.53 -2.37 -29.97
C GLY A 319 -27.18 -2.33 -31.35
N GLY A 320 -26.34 -2.14 -32.37
CA GLY A 320 -26.74 -1.93 -33.76
C GLY A 320 -25.53 -1.88 -34.70
N LEU A 321 -25.77 -1.61 -35.97
CA LEU A 321 -24.78 -1.54 -37.03
C LEU A 321 -24.86 -0.20 -37.75
N MET A 322 -23.71 0.48 -37.87
CA MET A 322 -23.63 1.78 -38.54
C MET A 322 -24.14 1.78 -39.99
N ASP A 323 -24.11 0.63 -40.66
CA ASP A 323 -24.57 0.48 -42.04
C ASP A 323 -26.10 0.50 -42.20
N ASN A 324 -26.85 0.23 -41.12
CA ASN A 324 -28.33 0.23 -41.10
C ASN A 324 -28.92 1.58 -40.69
N ALA A 325 -28.12 2.36 -39.96
CA ALA A 325 -28.47 3.61 -39.31
C ALA A 325 -28.69 4.79 -40.27
#